data_AF-A0A382R9H9-F1
#
_entry.id   AF-A0A382R9H9-F1
#
_cell.length_a   1.000
_cell.length_b   1.000
_cell.length_c   1.000
_cell.angle_alpha   90.00
_cell.angle_beta   90.00
_cell.angle_gamma   90.00
#
_symmetry.space_group_name_H-M   'P 1'
#
loop_
_entity.id
_entity.type
_entity.pdbx_description
1 polymer ?
#
loop_
_entity_poly.entity_id
_entity_poly.type
_entity_poly.pdbx_seq_one_letter_code
_entity_poly.pdbx_strand_id
1 'polypeptide(L)'
;VGLLFPQERAQIIDGVAAIVENSVLLKSDLVQMINMMAIQQRLDPKENPSAFFALQESVLQSMVDQKVVLEMAALDSIIVEEKEVNQSLDQQVQMLIAQSGTEEQAEKMLGQSLRSFRDEFWFDMQDRMISERYQQ
;
A
#
# COMPACT_ATOMS: atom_id res chain seq x y z
N VAL A 1 -45.03 28.85 5.95
CA VAL A 1 -43.87 28.37 6.72
C VAL A 1 -43.41 27.09 6.05
N GLY A 2 -42.31 27.13 5.29
CA GLY A 2 -41.75 25.95 4.60
C GLY A 2 -40.68 25.32 5.49
N LEU A 3 -40.88 24.06 5.87
CA LEU A 3 -39.90 23.28 6.61
C LEU A 3 -38.89 22.69 5.61
N LEU A 4 -37.64 23.14 5.69
CA LEU A 4 -36.50 22.52 5.02
C LEU A 4 -35.93 21.45 5.96
N PHE A 5 -36.00 20.20 5.55
CA PHE A 5 -35.32 19.11 6.25
C PHE A 5 -33.87 19.00 5.73
N PRO A 6 -32.85 19.09 6.59
CA PRO A 6 -31.49 18.78 6.18
C PRO A 6 -31.37 17.28 5.93
N GLN A 7 -31.07 16.90 4.69
CA GLN A 7 -30.61 15.56 4.34
C GLN A 7 -29.15 15.47 4.80
N GLU A 8 -28.93 15.13 6.06
CA GLU A 8 -27.61 14.66 6.51
C GLU A 8 -27.34 13.34 5.79
N ARG A 9 -26.69 13.42 4.64
CA ARG A 9 -26.03 12.26 4.03
C ARG A 9 -24.96 11.83 5.02
N ALA A 10 -25.23 10.76 5.77
CA ALA A 10 -24.24 10.12 6.62
C ALA A 10 -22.98 9.88 5.78
N GLN A 11 -21.96 10.68 6.03
CA GLN A 11 -20.69 10.59 5.35
C GLN A 11 -20.04 9.31 5.85
N ILE A 12 -20.03 8.26 5.03
CA ILE A 12 -19.33 7.02 5.36
C ILE A 12 -17.84 7.37 5.32
N ILE A 13 -17.22 7.51 6.49
CA ILE A 13 -15.83 7.96 6.68
C ILE A 13 -14.86 6.78 6.47
N ASP A 14 -15.11 5.97 5.45
CA ASP A 14 -14.53 4.64 5.22
C ASP A 14 -15.08 3.52 6.12
N GLY A 15 -15.10 2.29 5.59
CA GLY A 15 -15.62 1.11 6.28
C GLY A 15 -14.58 0.01 6.38
N VAL A 16 -14.82 -0.99 7.24
CA VAL A 16 -13.89 -2.11 7.43
C VAL A 16 -14.25 -3.28 6.52
N ALA A 17 -13.30 -3.72 5.70
CA ALA A 17 -13.42 -4.88 4.83
C ALA A 17 -13.15 -6.19 5.60
N ALA A 18 -12.11 -6.20 6.42
CA ALA A 18 -11.76 -7.32 7.30
C ALA A 18 -10.88 -6.85 8.47
N ILE A 19 -10.82 -7.66 9.53
CA ILE A 19 -9.94 -7.46 10.68
C ILE A 19 -9.10 -8.74 10.81
N VAL A 20 -7.78 -8.59 10.89
CA VAL A 20 -6.81 -9.68 11.02
C VAL A 20 -5.97 -9.38 12.26
N GLU A 21 -6.29 -10.03 13.37
CA GLU A 21 -5.70 -9.75 14.70
C GLU A 21 -5.74 -8.25 15.06
N ASN A 22 -4.59 -7.57 15.05
CA ASN A 22 -4.48 -6.15 15.37
C ASN A 22 -4.55 -5.22 14.15
N SER A 23 -4.58 -5.79 12.93
CA SER A 23 -4.59 -5.06 11.66
C SER A 23 -5.99 -4.95 11.07
N VAL A 24 -6.31 -3.77 10.52
CA VAL A 24 -7.60 -3.49 9.86
C VAL A 24 -7.40 -3.30 8.36
N LEU A 25 -8.22 -3.97 7.56
CA LEU A 25 -8.32 -3.77 6.11
C LEU A 25 -9.49 -2.83 5.80
N LEU A 26 -9.23 -1.73 5.11
CA LEU A 26 -10.25 -0.74 4.75
C LEU A 26 -11.00 -1.13 3.47
N LYS A 27 -12.28 -0.77 3.40
CA LYS A 27 -13.12 -1.00 2.21
C LYS A 27 -12.66 -0.15 1.04
N SER A 28 -12.20 1.07 1.29
CA SER A 28 -11.63 1.96 0.27
C SER A 28 -10.45 1.30 -0.46
N ASP A 29 -9.48 0.78 0.29
CA ASP A 29 -8.28 0.11 -0.23
C ASP A 29 -8.63 -1.12 -1.05
N LEU A 30 -9.54 -1.97 -0.53
CA LEU A 30 -10.02 -3.15 -1.23
C LEU A 30 -10.68 -2.77 -2.57
N VAL A 31 -11.58 -1.78 -2.57
CA VAL A 31 -12.26 -1.30 -3.77
C VAL A 31 -11.27 -0.72 -4.78
N GLN A 32 -10.29 0.06 -4.32
CA GLN A 32 -9.26 0.64 -5.18
C GLN A 32 -8.43 -0.45 -5.87
N MET A 33 -8.04 -1.49 -5.14
CA MET A 33 -7.26 -2.60 -5.70
C MET A 33 -8.08 -3.46 -6.67
N ILE A 34 -9.35 -3.77 -6.34
CA ILE A 34 -10.28 -4.48 -7.25
C ILE A 34 -10.40 -3.70 -8.56
N ASN A 35 -10.62 -2.39 -8.50
CA ASN A 35 -10.76 -1.54 -9.69
C ASN A 35 -9.50 -1.58 -10.56
N MET A 36 -8.32 -1.47 -9.94
CA MET A 36 -7.04 -1.56 -10.65
C MET A 36 -6.88 -2.91 -11.37
N MET A 37 -7.14 -4.02 -10.68
CA MET A 37 -7.02 -5.36 -11.27
C MET A 37 -8.06 -5.62 -12.36
N ALA A 38 -9.29 -5.13 -12.17
CA ALA A 38 -10.34 -5.23 -13.19
C ALA A 38 -9.94 -4.50 -14.48
N ILE A 39 -9.34 -3.31 -14.38
CA ILE A 39 -8.81 -2.58 -15.54
C ILE A 39 -7.70 -3.37 -16.23
N GLN A 40 -6.74 -3.91 -15.47
CA GLN A 40 -5.63 -4.70 -16.03
C GLN A 40 -6.12 -5.96 -16.76
N GLN A 41 -7.09 -6.65 -16.17
CA GLN A 41 -7.68 -7.87 -16.74
C GLN A 41 -8.77 -7.57 -17.78
N ARG A 42 -9.05 -6.29 -18.07
CA ARG A 42 -10.13 -5.81 -18.95
C ARG A 42 -11.48 -6.44 -18.59
N LEU A 43 -11.72 -6.60 -17.30
CA LEU A 43 -12.89 -7.22 -16.75
C LEU A 43 -13.96 -6.17 -16.52
N ASP A 44 -15.06 -6.25 -17.27
CA ASP A 44 -16.23 -5.41 -17.02
C ASP A 44 -17.20 -6.14 -16.07
N PRO A 45 -17.50 -5.56 -14.88
CA PRO A 45 -18.46 -6.15 -13.94
C PRO A 45 -19.86 -6.37 -14.52
N LYS A 46 -20.25 -5.64 -15.57
CA LYS A 46 -21.55 -5.79 -16.24
C LYS A 46 -21.56 -6.94 -17.24
N GLU A 47 -20.44 -7.17 -17.93
CA GLU A 47 -20.31 -8.22 -18.94
C GLU A 47 -20.04 -9.59 -18.29
N ASN A 48 -19.28 -9.62 -17.18
CA ASN A 48 -18.88 -10.88 -16.56
C ASN A 48 -18.91 -10.81 -15.01
N PRO A 49 -20.10 -10.76 -14.40
CA PRO A 49 -20.26 -10.55 -12.97
C PRO A 49 -19.66 -11.69 -12.11
N SER A 50 -19.71 -12.94 -12.57
CA SER A 50 -19.14 -14.08 -11.84
C SER A 50 -17.61 -13.99 -11.76
N ALA A 51 -16.95 -13.60 -12.85
CA ALA A 51 -15.51 -13.38 -12.86
C ALA A 51 -15.12 -12.18 -11.98
N PHE A 52 -15.97 -11.15 -11.93
CA PHE A 52 -15.74 -10.00 -11.07
C PHE A 52 -15.87 -10.37 -9.59
N PHE A 53 -16.87 -11.17 -9.21
CA PHE A 53 -16.99 -11.70 -7.84
C PHE A 53 -15.79 -12.54 -7.43
N ALA A 54 -15.33 -13.45 -8.30
CA ALA A 54 -14.13 -14.24 -8.05
C ALA A 54 -12.87 -13.37 -7.89
N LEU A 55 -12.77 -12.27 -8.65
CA LEU A 55 -11.70 -11.28 -8.49
C LEU A 55 -11.78 -10.59 -7.12
N GLN A 56 -12.98 -10.20 -6.67
CA GLN A 56 -13.15 -9.58 -5.35
C GLN A 56 -12.70 -10.51 -4.23
N GLU A 57 -13.12 -11.77 -4.25
CA GLU A 57 -12.70 -12.78 -3.26
C GLU A 57 -11.18 -12.99 -3.29
N SER A 58 -10.59 -13.16 -4.49
CA SER A 58 -9.15 -13.35 -4.65
C SER A 58 -8.32 -12.18 -4.11
N VAL A 59 -8.76 -10.94 -4.39
CA VAL A 59 -8.09 -9.73 -3.90
C VAL A 59 -8.19 -9.63 -2.38
N LEU A 60 -9.40 -9.84 -1.82
CA LEU A 60 -9.59 -9.82 -0.37
C LEU A 60 -8.74 -10.90 0.32
N GLN A 61 -8.74 -12.12 -0.20
CA GLN A 61 -7.94 -13.22 0.34
C GLN A 61 -6.45 -12.89 0.32
N SER A 62 -5.94 -12.36 -0.80
CA SER A 62 -4.53 -11.96 -0.91
C SER A 62 -4.16 -10.87 0.11
N MET A 63 -5.04 -9.90 0.34
CA MET A 63 -4.81 -8.86 1.35
C MET A 63 -4.81 -9.44 2.77
N VAL A 64 -5.72 -10.37 3.07
CA VAL A 64 -5.77 -11.05 4.36
C VAL A 64 -4.52 -11.89 4.58
N ASP A 65 -4.10 -12.68 3.59
CA ASP A 65 -2.90 -13.52 3.67
C ASP A 65 -1.65 -12.66 3.92
N GLN A 66 -1.52 -11.52 3.22
CA GLN A 66 -0.43 -10.58 3.44
C GLN A 66 -0.45 -10.02 4.87
N LYS A 67 -1.62 -9.69 5.41
CA LYS A 67 -1.75 -9.22 6.80
C LYS A 67 -1.40 -10.32 7.80
N VAL A 68 -1.84 -11.56 7.58
CA VAL A 68 -1.49 -12.71 8.43
C VAL A 68 0.03 -12.90 8.46
N VAL A 69 0.69 -12.83 7.29
CA VAL A 69 2.16 -12.90 7.20
C VAL A 69 2.84 -11.79 7.99
N LEU A 70 2.34 -10.55 7.92
CA LEU A 70 2.89 -9.42 8.68
C LEU A 70 2.71 -9.59 10.19
N GLU A 71 1.55 -10.07 10.64
CA GLU A 71 1.30 -10.35 12.06
C GLU A 71 2.18 -11.51 12.56
N MET A 72 2.38 -12.56 11.76
CA MET A 72 3.31 -13.65 12.10
C MET A 72 4.77 -13.15 12.15
N ALA A 73 5.19 -12.28 11.23
CA ALA A 73 6.52 -11.67 11.25
C ALA A 73 6.76 -10.80 12.50
N ALA A 74 5.72 -10.13 12.98
CA ALA A 74 5.76 -9.38 14.24
C ALA A 74 5.88 -10.30 15.47
N LEU A 75 5.22 -11.47 15.45
CA LEU A 75 5.31 -12.47 16.53
C LEU A 75 6.66 -13.19 16.56
N ASP A 76 7.27 -13.48 15.40
CA ASP A 76 8.53 -14.23 15.27
C ASP A 76 9.80 -13.35 15.33
N SER A 77 9.69 -12.06 15.68
CA SER A 77 10.83 -11.16 15.94
C SER A 77 11.85 -11.00 14.79
N ILE A 78 11.41 -10.98 13.53
CA ILE A 78 12.25 -10.52 12.41
C ILE A 78 12.11 -9.00 12.30
N ILE A 79 12.90 -8.29 13.10
CA ILE A 79 12.94 -6.82 13.08
C ILE A 79 13.95 -6.40 12.01
N VAL A 80 13.50 -5.76 10.94
CA VAL A 80 14.40 -4.95 10.11
C VAL A 80 14.74 -3.72 10.92
N GLU A 81 15.97 -3.69 11.46
CA GLU A 81 16.43 -2.57 12.28
C GLU A 81 16.39 -1.27 11.46
N GLU A 82 16.04 -0.14 12.08
CA GLU A 82 16.03 1.18 11.44
C GLU A 82 17.36 1.48 10.71
N LYS A 83 18.47 0.97 11.23
CA LYS A 83 19.79 1.06 10.63
C LYS A 83 19.89 0.32 9.29
N GLU A 84 19.27 -0.85 9.15
CA GLU A 84 19.22 -1.60 7.89
C GLU A 84 18.34 -0.88 6.86
N VAL A 85 17.18 -0.35 7.28
CA VAL A 85 16.30 0.45 6.40
C VAL A 85 17.04 1.68 5.87
N ASN A 86 17.70 2.42 6.75
CA ASN A 86 18.48 3.61 6.40
C ASN A 86 19.62 3.27 5.43
N GLN A 87 20.31 2.15 5.62
CA GLN A 87 21.34 1.69 4.69
C GLN A 87 20.78 1.34 3.31
N SER A 88 19.64 0.66 3.23
CA SER A 88 18.99 0.32 1.96
C SER A 88 18.50 1.57 1.21
N LEU A 89 17.93 2.54 1.92
CA LEU A 89 17.54 3.84 1.35
C LEU A 89 18.75 4.60 0.82
N ASP A 90 19.85 4.65 1.58
CA ASP A 90 21.07 5.32 1.13
C ASP A 90 21.66 4.66 -0.13
N GLN A 91 21.59 3.34 -0.24
CA GLN A 91 22.00 2.63 -1.46
C GLN A 91 21.10 2.97 -2.66
N GLN A 92 19.78 3.02 -2.47
CA GLN A 92 18.86 3.45 -3.53
C GLN A 92 19.13 4.89 -3.98
N VAL A 93 19.34 5.79 -3.02
CA VAL A 93 19.67 7.18 -3.29
C VAL A 93 21.01 7.30 -4.03
N GLN A 94 22.03 6.55 -3.65
CA GLN A 94 23.31 6.53 -4.38
C GLN A 94 23.15 6.01 -5.81
N MET A 95 22.30 5.00 -6.04
CA MET A 95 22.00 4.53 -7.40
C MET A 95 21.25 5.58 -8.22
N LEU A 96 20.36 6.36 -7.60
CA LEU A 96 19.71 7.50 -8.25
C LEU A 96 20.73 8.57 -8.61
N ILE A 97 21.59 8.98 -7.67
CA ILE A 97 22.65 9.97 -7.93
C ILE A 97 23.58 9.49 -9.05
N ALA A 98 23.96 8.21 -9.05
CA ALA A 98 24.81 7.63 -10.09
C ALA A 98 24.15 7.67 -11.49
N GLN A 99 22.84 7.48 -11.57
CA GLN A 99 22.07 7.57 -12.83
C GLN A 99 21.83 9.02 -13.27
N SER A 100 21.55 9.92 -12.32
CA SER A 100 21.30 11.34 -12.55
C SER A 100 22.58 12.16 -12.76
N GLY A 101 23.74 11.60 -12.40
CA GLY A 101 25.06 12.20 -12.50
C GLY A 101 25.44 13.11 -11.32
N THR A 102 24.48 13.87 -10.77
CA THR A 102 24.69 14.70 -9.57
C THR A 102 23.50 14.63 -8.63
N GLU A 103 23.73 14.97 -7.37
CA GLU A 103 22.71 15.05 -6.33
C GLU A 103 21.60 16.05 -6.68
N GLU A 104 21.95 17.26 -7.13
CA GLU A 104 20.97 18.27 -7.56
C GLU A 104 20.12 17.83 -8.76
N GLN A 105 20.68 17.02 -9.67
CA GLN A 105 19.92 16.44 -10.78
C GLN A 105 18.94 15.38 -10.26
N ALA A 106 19.36 14.54 -9.33
CA ALA A 106 18.50 13.54 -8.70
C ALA A 106 17.32 14.20 -7.96
N GLU A 107 17.58 15.27 -7.19
CA GLU A 107 16.53 16.03 -6.51
C GLU A 107 15.55 16.70 -7.49
N LYS A 108 16.06 17.27 -8.59
CA LYS A 108 15.21 17.82 -9.65
C LYS A 108 14.35 16.76 -10.33
N MET A 109 14.88 15.55 -10.51
CA MET A 109 14.14 14.41 -11.07
C MET A 109 13.07 13.90 -10.12
N LEU A 110 13.37 13.85 -8.82
CA LEU A 110 12.43 13.43 -7.78
C LEU A 110 11.39 14.51 -7.43
N GLY A 111 11.65 15.78 -7.78
CA GLY A 111 10.78 16.91 -7.44
C GLY A 111 10.81 17.29 -5.96
N GLN A 112 11.69 16.66 -5.17
CA GLN A 112 11.87 16.89 -3.76
C GLN A 112 13.33 16.63 -3.35
N SER A 113 13.71 17.05 -2.14
CA SER A 113 15.06 16.79 -1.64
C SER A 113 15.25 15.31 -1.32
N LEU A 114 16.49 14.82 -1.43
CA LEU A 114 16.80 13.43 -1.09
C LEU A 114 16.52 13.11 0.38
N ARG A 115 16.55 14.13 1.24
CA ARG A 115 16.17 13.98 2.64
C ARG A 115 14.67 13.74 2.80
N SER A 116 13.84 14.56 2.14
CA SER A 116 12.38 14.42 2.17
C SER A 116 11.95 13.08 1.59
N PHE A 117 12.61 12.66 0.49
CA PHE A 117 12.42 11.34 -0.09
C PHE A 117 12.74 10.22 0.92
N ARG A 118 13.85 10.29 1.64
CA ARG A 118 14.18 9.27 2.66
C ARG A 118 13.12 9.20 3.76
N ASP A 119 12.67 10.34 4.25
CA ASP A 119 11.69 10.40 5.34
C ASP A 119 10.32 9.85 4.91
N GLU A 120 9.90 10.12 3.67
CA GLU A 120 8.63 9.64 3.11
C GLU A 120 8.66 8.15 2.76
N PHE A 121 9.75 7.66 2.16
CA PHE A 121 9.87 6.28 1.70
C PHE A 121 10.42 5.32 2.76
N TRP A 122 10.65 5.79 3.99
CA TRP A 122 11.24 4.97 5.06
C TRP A 122 10.37 3.76 5.41
N PHE A 123 9.07 3.99 5.65
CA PHE A 123 8.13 2.94 6.00
C PHE A 123 7.92 1.95 4.85
N ASP A 124 7.80 2.46 3.61
CA ASP A 124 7.67 1.62 2.41
C ASP A 124 8.89 0.71 2.20
N MET A 125 10.10 1.23 2.45
CA MET A 125 11.33 0.43 2.38
C MET A 125 11.33 -0.65 3.46
N GLN A 126 10.93 -0.32 4.69
CA GLN A 126 10.86 -1.28 5.78
C GLN A 126 9.90 -2.43 5.46
N ASP A 127 8.68 -2.11 5.02
CA ASP A 127 7.66 -3.09 4.63
C ASP A 127 8.15 -4.01 3.50
N ARG A 128 8.86 -3.43 2.52
CA ARG A 128 9.48 -4.19 1.43
C ARG A 128 10.56 -5.13 1.94
N MET A 129 11.46 -4.67 2.81
CA MET A 129 12.54 -5.51 3.35
C MET A 129 12.01 -6.67 4.20
N ILE A 130 10.95 -6.43 4.98
CA ILE A 130 10.27 -7.48 5.74
C ILE A 130 9.69 -8.52 4.78
N SER A 131 9.02 -8.07 3.72
CA SER A 131 8.44 -8.94 2.69
C SER A 131 9.51 -9.78 1.98
N GLU A 132 10.65 -9.19 1.62
CA GLU A 132 11.78 -9.87 0.97
C GLU A 132 12.42 -10.93 1.89
N ARG A 133 12.54 -10.65 3.20
CA ARG A 133 13.08 -11.62 4.17
C ARG A 133 12.14 -12.80 4.43
N TYR A 134 10.83 -12.59 4.33
CA TYR A 134 9.85 -13.66 4.54
C TYR A 134 9.74 -14.61 3.34
N GLN A 135 10.06 -14.14 2.14
CA GLN A 135 10.03 -14.96 0.91
C GLN A 135 11.28 -15.84 0.71
N GLN A 136 12.34 -15.67 1.52
CA GLN A 136 13.55 -16.50 1.51
C GLN A 136 13.47 -17.64 2.52
#